data_AF-A0AAU3P779-F1
#
_entry.id   AF-A0AAU3P779-F1
#
_cell.length_a   1.000
_cell.length_b   1.000
_cell.length_c   1.000
_cell.angle_alpha   90.00
_cell.angle_beta   90.00
_cell.angle_gamma   90.00
#
_symmetry.space_group_name_H-M   'P 1'
#
loop_
_entity.id
_entity.type
_entity.pdbx_description
1 polymer ?
#
loop_
_entity_poly.entity_id
_entity_poly.type
_entity_poly.pdbx_seq_one_letter_code
_entity_poly.pdbx_strand_id
1 'polypeptide(L)'
;MTQPPNQPPQGGFGAPQDPQQPPAQPPQPPGQPPQTPPAPQPGYGYPQQPGPYGQPPQGGPYGQPPQPGPYGQPQQQPGPYGQPPQQPGPYGAQQPGPYGQQPQYGYPQQQPPFPGGPAAPGGGGKNPFKGRTGIIVAAAVAVVVIAGGVVWAVVGGGDDKKKDPVADKSQDPKPTGSAPVDPGDGSGDGRDGKEDLNAGRQAGESKVLWYKTAPKAPGDGADAPGMWVTDTLAAKAVYNELVAYNISDGKPSWPTITLPHKICGASVQKSDDDKVAIAYMSGVTDRAKCNQVQQIDLKTGKKDWEKKIPEGDLFDGTGSGVELTYAGSTLMVGRQMSGLGLSVSDGKQLFEKKKYGAACFPGAFAGGERLLAVSSCGASTDKEHDEIQELDPATGKAKWTKPFPKGWKVARAYSVSPVVLYLSNEDKKQWNITTLKDGSSAVRSEVSVDEDFAPECGWAILDRDLQGCTGVAADTNTLYLPTKATSGTANEVVAISLETGKERWRAKSPVAQNMLPLKTSGGAVIAYVNASYDAGGRVVSIATAGSHTPKTLLQNPAGTAQIENGFYSKAIDYVDGRFYISTTRLSGTAKGEEKLMLAYGK
;
A
#
# COMPACT_ATOMS: atom_id res chain seq x y z
N MET A 1 48.72 40.06 49.09
CA MET A 1 50.07 39.49 48.97
C MET A 1 50.05 38.55 47.76
N THR A 2 50.86 38.71 46.70
CA THR A 2 51.79 39.82 46.36
C THR A 2 52.11 39.78 44.84
N GLN A 3 52.49 40.91 44.24
CA GLN A 3 53.04 41.08 42.87
C GLN A 3 54.45 41.72 42.99
N PRO A 4 55.22 41.94 41.90
CA PRO A 4 55.38 41.23 40.61
C PRO A 4 56.84 40.69 40.53
N PRO A 5 57.76 40.87 39.51
CA PRO A 5 57.91 41.82 38.37
C PRO A 5 57.45 41.20 37.01
N ASN A 6 57.79 41.62 35.76
CA ASN A 6 58.74 42.61 35.20
C ASN A 6 58.21 43.27 33.88
N GLN A 7 59.05 43.96 33.08
CA GLN A 7 58.61 45.09 32.21
C GLN A 7 59.36 45.32 30.84
N PRO A 8 58.99 46.35 30.00
CA PRO A 8 59.16 46.40 28.53
C PRO A 8 60.22 47.44 28.02
N PRO A 9 60.18 47.89 26.73
CA PRO A 9 59.59 49.24 26.44
C PRO A 9 58.97 49.53 25.02
N GLN A 10 58.00 50.47 24.98
CA GLN A 10 57.70 51.57 24.00
C GLN A 10 57.68 51.34 22.45
N GLY A 11 56.94 52.11 21.62
CA GLY A 11 55.95 53.19 21.83
C GLY A 11 55.70 54.07 20.56
N GLY A 12 54.53 54.70 20.38
CA GLY A 12 54.22 55.62 19.26
C GLY A 12 52.76 56.13 19.20
N PHE A 13 52.49 57.31 18.62
CA PHE A 13 51.19 58.03 18.73
C PHE A 13 50.70 58.69 17.42
N GLY A 14 49.36 58.81 17.26
CA GLY A 14 48.71 60.00 16.67
C GLY A 14 48.07 59.90 15.27
N ALA A 15 46.85 60.46 15.12
CA ALA A 15 46.20 60.80 13.84
C ALA A 15 45.10 61.89 14.05
N PRO A 16 44.96 62.92 13.18
CA PRO A 16 43.97 63.99 13.32
C PRO A 16 42.75 63.93 12.35
N GLN A 17 41.83 64.89 12.54
CA GLN A 17 40.54 65.17 11.86
C GLN A 17 40.70 65.67 10.38
N ASP A 18 39.70 65.90 9.49
CA ASP A 18 38.21 65.89 9.39
C ASP A 18 37.85 65.93 7.83
N PRO A 19 36.63 66.20 7.26
CA PRO A 19 35.22 66.14 7.72
C PRO A 19 34.17 65.53 6.72
N GLN A 20 32.92 65.39 7.21
CA GLN A 20 31.57 65.51 6.55
C GLN A 20 31.32 65.20 5.05
N GLN A 21 30.33 64.32 4.76
CA GLN A 21 29.20 64.54 3.81
C GLN A 21 28.06 63.47 4.01
N PRO A 22 26.83 63.63 3.43
CA PRO A 22 25.62 62.87 3.80
C PRO A 22 25.45 61.46 3.18
N PRO A 23 24.53 60.61 3.67
CA PRO A 23 24.41 59.21 3.27
C PRO A 23 23.86 58.98 1.84
N ALA A 24 24.38 57.95 1.18
CA ALA A 24 23.99 57.52 -0.17
C ALA A 24 22.84 56.49 -0.18
N GLN A 25 22.11 56.42 -1.30
CA GLN A 25 20.97 55.51 -1.52
C GLN A 25 21.39 54.09 -1.96
N PRO A 26 20.54 53.07 -1.77
CA PRO A 26 20.78 51.71 -2.29
C PRO A 26 20.61 51.61 -3.82
N PRO A 27 21.22 50.60 -4.49
CA PRO A 27 21.15 50.46 -5.95
C PRO A 27 19.76 50.06 -6.48
N GLN A 28 19.41 50.55 -7.68
CA GLN A 28 18.20 50.14 -8.42
C GLN A 28 18.45 48.93 -9.35
N PRO A 29 17.41 48.13 -9.68
CA PRO A 29 17.48 47.07 -10.67
C PRO A 29 17.36 47.58 -12.13
N PRO A 30 17.76 46.79 -13.15
CA PRO A 30 17.61 47.13 -14.57
C PRO A 30 16.14 47.24 -15.04
N GLY A 31 15.90 48.08 -16.05
CA GLY A 31 14.55 48.47 -16.51
C GLY A 31 13.88 47.58 -17.58
N GLN A 32 12.62 47.89 -17.86
CA GLN A 32 11.73 47.19 -18.82
C GLN A 32 11.64 47.91 -20.19
N PRO A 33 11.27 47.19 -21.27
CA PRO A 33 10.90 47.78 -22.56
C PRO A 33 9.49 48.44 -22.54
N PRO A 34 9.13 49.28 -23.55
CA PRO A 34 8.01 50.23 -23.44
C PRO A 34 6.61 49.65 -23.72
N GLN A 35 5.57 50.33 -23.20
CA GLN A 35 4.15 50.05 -23.45
C GLN A 35 3.55 50.97 -24.54
N THR A 36 2.51 50.49 -25.23
CA THR A 36 1.70 51.24 -26.20
C THR A 36 0.41 51.82 -25.59
N PRO A 37 -0.22 52.85 -26.19
CA PRO A 37 -1.27 53.65 -25.52
C PRO A 37 -2.65 52.98 -25.42
N PRO A 38 -3.52 53.41 -24.48
CA PRO A 38 -4.88 52.91 -24.31
C PRO A 38 -5.92 53.61 -25.22
N ALA A 39 -7.03 52.91 -25.50
CA ALA A 39 -8.22 53.45 -26.14
C ALA A 39 -9.35 53.71 -25.09
N PRO A 40 -10.32 54.62 -25.35
CA PRO A 40 -11.12 55.23 -24.29
C PRO A 40 -12.53 54.64 -24.10
N GLN A 41 -13.07 54.77 -22.87
CA GLN A 41 -14.51 54.71 -22.61
C GLN A 41 -15.15 56.12 -22.64
N PRO A 42 -16.39 56.24 -23.14
CA PRO A 42 -17.27 57.38 -22.87
C PRO A 42 -18.38 57.04 -21.85
N GLY A 43 -18.95 58.05 -21.19
CA GLY A 43 -20.09 57.88 -20.28
C GLY A 43 -20.85 59.17 -19.95
N TYR A 44 -22.00 59.01 -19.27
CA TYR A 44 -22.93 60.04 -18.76
C TYR A 44 -23.82 60.81 -19.77
N GLY A 45 -25.10 61.00 -19.41
CA GLY A 45 -26.02 61.97 -20.06
C GLY A 45 -27.49 61.52 -20.23
N TYR A 46 -28.38 61.94 -19.33
CA TYR A 46 -29.85 61.85 -19.46
C TYR A 46 -30.41 63.12 -20.16
N PRO A 47 -31.58 63.08 -20.85
CA PRO A 47 -32.82 63.51 -20.18
C PRO A 47 -34.19 62.97 -20.68
N GLN A 48 -35.19 63.12 -19.80
CA GLN A 48 -36.65 63.29 -20.03
C GLN A 48 -37.58 62.15 -20.54
N GLN A 49 -38.79 62.22 -19.99
CA GLN A 49 -40.07 61.55 -20.33
C GLN A 49 -40.96 62.60 -21.03
N PRO A 50 -41.94 62.28 -21.91
CA PRO A 50 -43.29 61.98 -21.40
C PRO A 50 -44.23 61.11 -22.30
N GLY A 51 -45.29 60.54 -21.69
CA GLY A 51 -46.62 60.41 -22.34
C GLY A 51 -46.97 59.11 -23.10
N PRO A 52 -48.21 58.55 -23.00
CA PRO A 52 -48.56 57.26 -23.65
C PRO A 52 -49.90 57.20 -24.42
N TYR A 53 -49.87 56.83 -25.71
CA TYR A 53 -51.01 56.35 -26.53
C TYR A 53 -50.49 55.42 -27.66
N GLY A 54 -51.23 54.45 -28.23
CA GLY A 54 -52.56 53.95 -27.85
C GLY A 54 -53.31 53.11 -28.91
N GLN A 55 -52.84 51.88 -29.24
CA GLN A 55 -53.61 50.84 -30.01
C GLN A 55 -54.03 51.25 -31.46
N PRO A 56 -54.81 50.47 -32.27
CA PRO A 56 -55.51 49.17 -32.06
C PRO A 56 -55.25 48.10 -33.17
N PRO A 57 -56.03 46.98 -33.24
CA PRO A 57 -56.43 45.97 -32.24
C PRO A 57 -55.69 44.64 -32.57
N GLN A 58 -56.11 43.36 -32.51
CA GLN A 58 -57.11 42.44 -31.86
C GLN A 58 -56.48 41.01 -31.99
N GLY A 59 -56.96 39.85 -31.49
CA GLY A 59 -58.15 39.43 -30.72
C GLY A 59 -58.75 38.13 -31.32
N GLY A 60 -59.02 37.05 -30.58
CA GLY A 60 -58.90 36.85 -29.13
C GLY A 60 -59.00 35.36 -28.66
N PRO A 61 -58.97 35.09 -27.33
CA PRO A 61 -58.57 33.76 -26.78
C PRO A 61 -59.47 33.13 -25.67
N TYR A 62 -59.20 31.85 -25.34
CA TYR A 62 -59.53 31.09 -24.11
C TYR A 62 -58.50 29.94 -23.93
N GLY A 63 -58.32 29.21 -22.82
CA GLY A 63 -58.92 29.22 -21.46
C GLY A 63 -58.35 28.09 -20.57
N GLN A 64 -58.58 28.12 -19.24
CA GLN A 64 -58.11 27.14 -18.22
C GLN A 64 -58.87 27.33 -16.88
N PRO A 65 -58.78 26.45 -15.84
CA PRO A 65 -58.33 25.05 -15.77
C PRO A 65 -59.56 24.11 -15.54
N PRO A 66 -59.97 23.51 -14.37
CA PRO A 66 -59.41 23.25 -13.02
C PRO A 66 -59.41 21.74 -12.61
N GLN A 67 -59.34 21.40 -11.30
CA GLN A 67 -59.60 20.06 -10.72
C GLN A 67 -60.35 20.20 -9.36
N PRO A 68 -61.35 19.34 -9.03
CA PRO A 68 -61.23 18.41 -7.87
C PRO A 68 -62.05 17.09 -8.01
N GLY A 69 -62.02 16.18 -6.99
CA GLY A 69 -62.94 15.02 -6.82
C GLY A 69 -64.12 15.32 -5.85
N PRO A 70 -64.77 14.35 -5.15
CA PRO A 70 -64.56 12.87 -5.08
C PRO A 70 -65.87 11.99 -5.03
N TYR A 71 -65.73 10.68 -4.69
CA TYR A 71 -66.75 9.68 -4.25
C TYR A 71 -67.80 9.08 -5.23
N GLY A 72 -68.12 7.78 -5.02
CA GLY A 72 -69.31 7.08 -5.56
C GLY A 72 -69.22 5.54 -5.58
N GLN A 73 -70.07 4.83 -4.84
CA GLN A 73 -70.32 3.36 -4.94
C GLN A 73 -71.85 3.13 -4.97
N PRO A 74 -72.38 2.00 -5.50
CA PRO A 74 -72.77 0.90 -4.57
C PRO A 74 -72.86 -0.57 -5.14
N GLN A 75 -72.47 -1.54 -4.31
CA GLN A 75 -73.28 -2.71 -3.85
C GLN A 75 -73.98 -3.69 -4.85
N GLN A 76 -73.63 -4.99 -4.85
CA GLN A 76 -74.48 -6.14 -4.40
C GLN A 76 -73.82 -7.55 -4.54
N GLN A 77 -74.38 -8.54 -3.82
CA GLN A 77 -74.04 -10.00 -3.77
C GLN A 77 -75.14 -10.82 -4.51
N PRO A 78 -75.05 -12.16 -4.82
CA PRO A 78 -74.69 -13.28 -3.89
C PRO A 78 -74.00 -14.54 -4.52
N GLY A 79 -73.87 -15.64 -3.74
CA GLY A 79 -73.62 -17.03 -4.22
C GLY A 79 -74.94 -17.84 -4.39
N PRO A 80 -75.02 -19.21 -4.29
CA PRO A 80 -74.03 -20.21 -3.79
C PRO A 80 -74.01 -21.62 -4.51
N TYR A 81 -73.28 -22.63 -3.94
CA TYR A 81 -73.32 -24.12 -4.12
C TYR A 81 -72.85 -24.83 -5.43
N GLY A 82 -72.21 -26.02 -5.29
CA GLY A 82 -72.04 -27.04 -6.36
C GLY A 82 -70.82 -28.02 -6.24
N GLN A 83 -71.00 -29.32 -6.55
CA GLN A 83 -69.98 -30.42 -6.60
C GLN A 83 -70.48 -31.57 -7.53
N PRO A 84 -69.74 -32.69 -7.79
CA PRO A 84 -68.29 -32.92 -7.86
C PRO A 84 -67.89 -33.31 -9.32
N PRO A 85 -67.79 -34.59 -9.80
CA PRO A 85 -67.02 -35.81 -9.41
C PRO A 85 -65.66 -35.88 -10.20
N GLN A 86 -64.89 -36.97 -10.46
CA GLN A 86 -64.92 -38.43 -10.14
C GLN A 86 -63.47 -39.01 -10.05
N GLN A 87 -63.19 -40.27 -10.49
CA GLN A 87 -61.90 -41.00 -10.40
C GLN A 87 -61.86 -42.18 -11.43
N PRO A 88 -60.76 -42.97 -11.63
CA PRO A 88 -60.26 -43.96 -10.64
C PRO A 88 -58.72 -44.18 -10.54
N GLY A 89 -58.28 -44.85 -9.46
CA GLY A 89 -56.93 -45.43 -9.23
C GLY A 89 -56.79 -46.87 -9.74
N PRO A 90 -56.28 -47.88 -8.97
CA PRO A 90 -55.96 -47.98 -7.50
C PRO A 90 -54.43 -47.84 -7.20
N TYR A 91 -53.77 -48.19 -6.06
CA TYR A 91 -54.03 -48.86 -4.75
C TYR A 91 -53.56 -47.91 -3.57
N GLY A 92 -53.39 -48.22 -2.26
CA GLY A 92 -53.18 -49.44 -1.42
C GLY A 92 -51.68 -49.76 -1.22
N ALA A 93 -51.13 -50.26 -0.09
CA ALA A 93 -51.62 -50.75 1.23
C ALA A 93 -50.37 -50.94 2.18
N GLN A 94 -50.34 -51.07 3.52
CA GLN A 94 -51.27 -50.88 4.67
C GLN A 94 -50.46 -50.95 6.03
N GLN A 95 -51.09 -50.72 7.20
CA GLN A 95 -50.54 -50.76 8.60
C GLN A 95 -50.59 -52.18 9.26
N PRO A 96 -50.13 -52.48 10.53
CA PRO A 96 -49.76 -51.65 11.72
C PRO A 96 -48.50 -52.11 12.56
N GLY A 97 -48.35 -51.67 13.83
CA GLY A 97 -47.39 -52.19 14.88
C GLY A 97 -48.07 -53.04 15.98
N PRO A 98 -47.54 -53.32 17.20
CA PRO A 98 -46.38 -52.77 17.96
C PRO A 98 -45.49 -53.81 18.78
N TYR A 99 -44.71 -53.35 19.80
CA TYR A 99 -43.82 -54.09 20.79
C TYR A 99 -42.49 -54.70 20.25
N GLY A 100 -41.36 -54.84 20.99
CA GLY A 100 -40.96 -54.40 22.36
C GLY A 100 -39.59 -54.99 22.86
N GLN A 101 -39.14 -54.63 24.08
CA GLN A 101 -38.05 -55.19 24.95
C GLN A 101 -36.59 -54.63 24.99
N GLN A 102 -35.88 -54.96 26.08
CA GLN A 102 -34.65 -54.36 26.71
C GLN A 102 -33.35 -55.23 26.53
N PRO A 103 -32.10 -54.97 27.10
CA PRO A 103 -31.75 -54.34 28.40
C PRO A 103 -30.46 -53.45 28.56
N GLN A 104 -30.60 -52.34 29.31
CA GLN A 104 -29.89 -51.94 30.56
C GLN A 104 -28.37 -52.22 30.84
N TYR A 105 -27.52 -51.17 30.99
CA TYR A 105 -26.77 -50.72 32.23
C TYR A 105 -25.49 -49.86 31.96
N GLY A 106 -25.24 -48.81 32.77
CA GLY A 106 -23.96 -48.05 32.87
C GLY A 106 -24.12 -46.56 33.27
N TYR A 107 -23.22 -46.00 34.11
CA TYR A 107 -23.38 -44.65 34.76
C TYR A 107 -21.98 -43.96 35.05
N PRO A 108 -21.83 -42.73 35.64
CA PRO A 108 -21.29 -41.56 34.89
C PRO A 108 -20.07 -40.79 35.51
N GLN A 109 -19.59 -39.74 34.80
CA GLN A 109 -19.02 -38.49 35.38
C GLN A 109 -19.31 -37.29 34.44
N GLN A 110 -20.05 -36.26 34.86
CA GLN A 110 -19.65 -35.04 35.60
C GLN A 110 -18.92 -33.93 34.79
N GLN A 111 -19.55 -32.75 34.73
CA GLN A 111 -18.98 -31.44 34.32
C GLN A 111 -19.43 -30.36 35.31
N PRO A 112 -18.58 -29.38 35.72
CA PRO A 112 -19.00 -28.22 36.52
C PRO A 112 -19.25 -26.95 35.66
N PRO A 113 -20.37 -26.22 35.86
CA PRO A 113 -20.63 -24.92 35.22
C PRO A 113 -20.19 -23.71 36.08
N PHE A 114 -20.04 -22.53 35.47
CA PHE A 114 -19.82 -21.25 36.16
C PHE A 114 -21.08 -20.35 36.13
N PRO A 115 -21.36 -19.51 37.16
CA PRO A 115 -22.58 -18.70 37.24
C PRO A 115 -22.43 -17.28 36.64
N GLY A 116 -23.56 -16.68 36.24
CA GLY A 116 -23.65 -15.27 35.80
C GLY A 116 -23.99 -14.28 36.93
N GLY A 117 -24.18 -12.99 36.58
CA GLY A 117 -24.52 -11.92 37.53
C GLY A 117 -25.61 -10.94 37.02
N PRO A 118 -26.21 -10.10 37.90
CA PRO A 118 -27.43 -9.33 37.61
C PRO A 118 -27.17 -7.92 37.02
N ALA A 119 -28.25 -7.22 36.64
CA ALA A 119 -28.23 -5.97 35.87
C ALA A 119 -28.43 -4.67 36.70
N ALA A 120 -28.13 -3.55 36.03
CA ALA A 120 -28.05 -2.14 36.45
C ALA A 120 -29.24 -1.54 37.24
N PRO A 121 -29.06 -0.34 37.84
CA PRO A 121 -29.41 0.88 37.07
C PRO A 121 -28.56 2.17 37.32
N GLY A 122 -28.45 3.01 36.28
CA GLY A 122 -28.62 4.48 36.39
C GLY A 122 -27.46 5.41 36.80
N GLY A 123 -26.96 6.20 35.83
CA GLY A 123 -26.81 7.66 35.98
C GLY A 123 -25.50 8.29 36.51
N GLY A 124 -24.79 9.02 35.62
CA GLY A 124 -24.34 10.41 35.92
C GLY A 124 -22.96 10.71 36.53
N GLY A 125 -21.94 10.87 35.68
CA GLY A 125 -21.08 12.08 35.67
C GLY A 125 -19.83 12.23 36.57
N LYS A 126 -18.80 12.86 35.97
CA LYS A 126 -17.62 13.57 36.54
C LYS A 126 -16.36 12.78 36.96
N ASN A 127 -15.23 13.48 36.84
CA ASN A 127 -13.84 13.01 37.00
C ASN A 127 -13.48 12.55 38.43
N PRO A 128 -12.59 11.55 38.56
CA PRO A 128 -11.78 11.31 39.75
C PRO A 128 -10.29 11.69 39.54
N PHE A 129 -9.85 12.81 40.12
CA PHE A 129 -8.42 13.14 40.31
C PHE A 129 -8.21 13.55 41.78
N LYS A 130 -7.15 13.03 42.43
CA LYS A 130 -6.91 12.99 43.90
C LYS A 130 -7.86 12.00 44.61
N GLY A 131 -7.44 11.16 45.56
CA GLY A 131 -6.12 10.87 46.16
C GLY A 131 -6.22 9.61 47.06
N ARG A 132 -5.37 9.36 48.08
CA ARG A 132 -4.21 10.12 48.61
C ARG A 132 -3.30 9.23 49.48
N THR A 133 -2.02 9.10 49.10
CA THR A 133 -0.81 8.93 49.96
C THR A 133 -0.74 7.84 51.06
N GLY A 134 0.25 6.93 50.92
CA GLY A 134 0.95 6.21 51.99
C GLY A 134 2.47 6.23 51.72
N ILE A 135 3.33 6.17 52.75
CA ILE A 135 4.77 6.57 52.67
C ILE A 135 5.71 5.55 53.33
N ILE A 136 6.88 5.29 52.70
CA ILE A 136 8.20 4.81 53.23
C ILE A 136 8.99 4.23 52.03
N VAL A 137 10.31 4.41 51.78
CA VAL A 137 11.39 5.34 52.21
C VAL A 137 12.44 5.32 51.05
N ALA A 138 12.89 6.44 50.48
CA ALA A 138 14.08 7.25 50.82
C ALA A 138 15.43 6.47 50.86
N ALA A 139 16.57 6.94 50.32
CA ALA A 139 16.88 8.21 49.65
C ALA A 139 18.03 8.03 48.62
N ALA A 140 18.23 9.04 47.76
CA ALA A 140 19.41 9.18 46.89
C ALA A 140 20.16 10.47 47.23
N VAL A 141 21.49 10.46 47.15
CA VAL A 141 22.37 11.65 47.22
C VAL A 141 23.51 11.46 46.23
N ALA A 142 23.87 12.51 45.50
CA ALA A 142 25.03 12.53 44.60
C ALA A 142 25.83 13.83 44.78
N VAL A 143 27.15 13.71 44.94
CA VAL A 143 28.13 14.80 44.75
C VAL A 143 29.41 14.18 44.15
N VAL A 144 30.07 14.94 43.27
CA VAL A 144 31.30 14.59 42.53
C VAL A 144 32.55 14.72 43.41
N VAL A 145 33.58 13.88 43.21
CA VAL A 145 35.01 14.32 43.31
C VAL A 145 35.97 13.37 42.56
N ILE A 146 36.73 13.98 41.63
CA ILE A 146 38.11 13.70 41.15
C ILE A 146 38.61 12.24 41.00
N ALA A 147 39.02 11.92 39.76
CA ALA A 147 40.21 11.11 39.47
C ALA A 147 40.94 11.65 38.22
N GLY A 148 41.72 12.72 38.38
CA GLY A 148 42.69 13.16 37.36
C GLY A 148 43.97 12.32 37.44
N GLY A 149 44.56 11.96 36.30
CA GLY A 149 45.70 11.04 36.24
C GLY A 149 47.07 11.68 36.56
N VAL A 150 48.08 10.82 36.76
CA VAL A 150 49.49 11.20 36.87
C VAL A 150 50.34 10.22 36.04
N VAL A 151 51.33 10.76 35.33
CA VAL A 151 52.40 10.00 34.67
C VAL A 151 53.73 10.42 35.29
N TRP A 152 54.45 9.51 35.98
CA TRP A 152 55.92 9.55 36.03
C TRP A 152 56.56 8.21 36.47
N ALA A 153 57.85 8.08 36.19
CA ALA A 153 58.64 6.87 36.00
C ALA A 153 59.36 6.29 37.25
N VAL A 154 60.19 5.26 36.99
CA VAL A 154 61.46 4.87 37.68
C VAL A 154 61.44 3.91 38.88
N VAL A 155 61.85 2.65 38.60
CA VAL A 155 62.81 1.74 39.30
C VAL A 155 62.60 1.30 40.77
N GLY A 156 62.69 -0.02 41.02
CA GLY A 156 63.35 -0.55 42.23
C GLY A 156 62.93 -1.93 42.80
N GLY A 157 63.51 -3.05 42.34
CA GLY A 157 63.52 -4.38 43.01
C GLY A 157 62.17 -5.14 43.12
N GLY A 158 62.12 -6.46 43.38
CA GLY A 158 63.18 -7.48 43.45
C GLY A 158 62.61 -8.90 43.72
N ASP A 159 63.33 -9.93 43.27
CA ASP A 159 63.33 -11.33 43.75
C ASP A 159 62.06 -12.24 43.75
N ASP A 160 61.96 -13.06 42.70
CA ASP A 160 62.12 -14.54 42.73
C ASP A 160 60.93 -15.54 42.95
N LYS A 161 60.90 -16.58 42.07
CA LYS A 161 60.21 -17.92 42.14
C LYS A 161 58.66 -17.96 42.26
N LYS A 162 57.89 -18.73 41.46
CA LYS A 162 58.13 -20.03 40.77
C LYS A 162 57.37 -20.17 39.43
N LYS A 163 57.68 -21.22 38.66
CA LYS A 163 56.89 -21.78 37.53
C LYS A 163 55.98 -22.92 38.06
N ASP A 164 55.10 -23.62 37.33
CA ASP A 164 54.78 -23.85 35.89
C ASP A 164 53.24 -24.04 35.75
N PRO A 165 52.63 -24.44 34.60
CA PRO A 165 53.04 -24.41 33.19
C PRO A 165 52.10 -23.54 32.32
N VAL A 166 52.37 -23.45 31.01
CA VAL A 166 51.46 -22.82 30.02
C VAL A 166 50.44 -23.83 29.52
N ALA A 167 49.18 -23.39 29.39
CA ALA A 167 48.15 -24.04 28.58
C ALA A 167 47.52 -22.99 27.66
N ASP A 168 47.44 -23.29 26.36
CA ASP A 168 46.92 -22.35 25.37
C ASP A 168 45.45 -22.00 25.63
N LYS A 169 45.16 -20.69 25.71
CA LYS A 169 43.79 -20.21 25.52
C LYS A 169 43.55 -20.04 24.03
N SER A 170 42.66 -20.88 23.49
CA SER A 170 42.02 -20.65 22.19
C SER A 170 41.54 -19.20 22.09
N GLN A 171 41.68 -18.61 20.91
CA GLN A 171 41.20 -17.25 20.66
C GLN A 171 39.67 -17.24 20.66
N ASP A 172 39.07 -16.65 21.68
CA ASP A 172 37.64 -16.28 21.64
C ASP A 172 37.43 -15.26 20.50
N PRO A 173 36.63 -15.57 19.45
CA PRO A 173 36.41 -14.65 18.35
C PRO A 173 35.54 -13.47 18.82
N LYS A 174 36.20 -12.36 19.15
CA LYS A 174 35.57 -11.08 19.48
C LYS A 174 34.57 -10.69 18.37
N PRO A 175 33.30 -10.40 18.68
CA PRO A 175 32.31 -10.03 17.67
C PRO A 175 32.66 -8.67 17.06
N THR A 176 33.21 -8.68 15.85
CA THR A 176 33.48 -7.50 15.04
C THR A 176 32.78 -7.68 13.69
N GLY A 177 31.64 -7.02 13.53
CA GLY A 177 30.74 -7.26 12.40
C GLY A 177 29.37 -6.61 12.60
N SER A 178 29.34 -5.29 12.85
CA SER A 178 28.16 -4.52 12.49
C SER A 178 28.08 -4.50 10.96
N ALA A 179 26.93 -4.84 10.39
CA ALA A 179 26.72 -4.86 8.94
C ALA A 179 27.20 -3.55 8.29
N PRO A 180 27.95 -3.57 7.16
CA PRO A 180 28.44 -2.36 6.52
C PRO A 180 27.32 -1.39 6.16
N VAL A 181 27.58 -0.10 6.41
CA VAL A 181 26.86 1.01 5.78
C VAL A 181 27.68 1.48 4.57
N ASP A 182 27.48 0.78 3.46
CA ASP A 182 28.11 1.06 2.16
C ASP A 182 27.68 2.45 1.62
N PRO A 183 28.62 3.39 1.40
CA PRO A 183 28.28 4.78 1.08
C PRO A 183 28.18 5.06 -0.44
N GLY A 184 27.18 5.83 -0.84
CA GLY A 184 26.94 6.16 -2.24
C GLY A 184 26.03 7.38 -2.43
N ASP A 185 26.57 8.43 -3.05
CA ASP A 185 26.05 9.79 -3.11
C ASP A 185 24.90 10.04 -4.11
N GLY A 186 24.23 8.98 -4.56
CA GLY A 186 23.01 9.06 -5.35
C GLY A 186 23.20 9.43 -6.84
N SER A 187 24.43 9.48 -7.35
CA SER A 187 24.72 9.77 -8.77
C SER A 187 24.23 8.69 -9.74
N GLY A 188 23.95 7.48 -9.25
CA GLY A 188 23.50 6.34 -10.05
C GLY A 188 24.61 5.37 -10.45
N ASP A 189 25.86 5.67 -10.11
CA ASP A 189 27.02 4.79 -10.14
C ASP A 189 27.57 4.60 -8.72
N GLY A 190 27.85 3.35 -8.33
CA GLY A 190 28.61 3.10 -7.10
C GLY A 190 30.03 3.58 -7.33
N ARG A 191 30.46 4.61 -6.56
CA ARG A 191 31.73 5.33 -6.77
C ARG A 191 32.91 4.40 -6.98
N ASP A 192 33.86 4.83 -7.82
CA ASP A 192 35.09 4.11 -8.14
C ASP A 192 35.89 3.68 -6.88
N GLY A 193 35.62 2.44 -6.45
CA GLY A 193 36.36 1.72 -5.42
C GLY A 193 35.79 1.82 -3.99
N LYS A 194 35.18 0.72 -3.53
CA LYS A 194 35.98 -0.28 -2.77
C LYS A 194 35.34 -1.64 -2.51
N GLU A 195 34.02 -1.76 -2.47
CA GLU A 195 33.36 -3.04 -2.19
C GLU A 195 32.83 -3.69 -3.47
N ASP A 196 33.50 -4.75 -3.92
CA ASP A 196 32.98 -5.61 -4.98
C ASP A 196 31.91 -6.53 -4.40
N LEU A 197 30.64 -6.22 -4.66
CA LEU A 197 29.48 -7.02 -4.23
C LEU A 197 29.43 -8.44 -4.85
N ASN A 198 30.38 -8.78 -5.74
CA ASN A 198 30.60 -10.11 -6.27
C ASN A 198 31.85 -10.82 -5.70
N ALA A 199 32.63 -10.16 -4.83
CA ALA A 199 33.79 -10.76 -4.20
C ALA A 199 33.38 -11.95 -3.32
N GLY A 200 34.14 -13.05 -3.42
CA GLY A 200 33.83 -14.28 -2.70
C GLY A 200 32.58 -15.03 -3.17
N ARG A 201 31.88 -14.56 -4.21
CA ARG A 201 30.74 -15.26 -4.81
C ARG A 201 31.15 -16.66 -5.30
N GLN A 202 30.37 -17.66 -4.91
CA GLN A 202 30.59 -19.06 -5.22
C GLN A 202 30.14 -19.43 -6.65
N ALA A 203 30.65 -20.55 -7.17
CA ALA A 203 30.24 -21.07 -8.47
C ALA A 203 28.77 -21.53 -8.43
N GLY A 204 27.93 -20.96 -9.29
CA GLY A 204 26.49 -21.25 -9.36
C GLY A 204 25.59 -20.25 -8.64
N GLU A 205 26.16 -19.33 -7.84
CA GLU A 205 25.43 -18.14 -7.37
C GLU A 205 25.28 -17.10 -8.50
N SER A 206 24.23 -16.29 -8.40
CA SER A 206 23.93 -15.17 -9.28
C SER A 206 24.88 -14.00 -9.02
N LYS A 207 25.18 -13.22 -10.04
CA LYS A 207 25.92 -11.97 -9.89
C LYS A 207 24.98 -10.89 -9.36
N VAL A 208 25.49 -10.00 -8.50
CA VAL A 208 24.93 -8.64 -8.45
C VAL A 208 25.24 -7.98 -9.78
N LEU A 209 24.20 -7.57 -10.51
CA LEU A 209 24.34 -6.81 -11.75
C LEU A 209 24.59 -5.33 -11.45
N TRP A 210 23.84 -4.79 -10.48
CA TRP A 210 23.99 -3.43 -9.98
C TRP A 210 23.20 -3.24 -8.68
N TYR A 211 23.64 -2.26 -7.89
CA TYR A 211 23.00 -1.76 -6.67
C TYR A 211 22.82 -0.24 -6.80
N LYS A 212 21.80 0.32 -6.14
CA LYS A 212 21.47 1.75 -6.11
C LYS A 212 21.09 2.19 -4.70
N THR A 213 21.65 3.32 -4.26
CA THR A 213 21.17 4.07 -3.09
C THR A 213 20.00 4.98 -3.46
N ALA A 214 19.28 5.48 -2.45
CA ALA A 214 18.09 6.30 -2.58
C ALA A 214 18.43 7.80 -2.49
N PRO A 215 17.63 8.68 -3.12
CA PRO A 215 17.72 10.12 -2.89
C PRO A 215 17.43 10.44 -1.41
N LYS A 216 17.94 11.58 -0.94
CA LYS A 216 17.83 11.98 0.46
C LYS A 216 16.39 12.31 0.84
N ALA A 217 15.76 11.43 1.63
CA ALA A 217 14.43 11.63 2.18
C ALA A 217 14.39 12.64 3.36
N PRO A 218 13.21 13.24 3.64
CA PRO A 218 12.90 13.90 4.91
C PRO A 218 13.04 12.97 6.12
N GLY A 219 13.26 13.56 7.32
CA GLY A 219 13.52 12.81 8.56
C GLY A 219 12.34 12.03 9.15
N ASP A 220 11.12 12.27 8.66
CA ASP A 220 9.91 11.48 8.90
C ASP A 220 9.74 10.30 7.91
N GLY A 221 10.70 10.15 6.99
CA GLY A 221 10.71 9.15 5.94
C GLY A 221 10.06 9.62 4.65
N ALA A 222 10.02 8.73 3.66
CA ALA A 222 9.37 8.98 2.38
C ALA A 222 8.88 7.67 1.75
N ASP A 223 7.78 7.73 1.01
CA ASP A 223 7.26 6.56 0.33
C ASP A 223 8.03 6.29 -0.97
N ALA A 224 8.15 5.01 -1.35
CA ALA A 224 8.72 4.57 -2.61
C ALA A 224 7.75 3.60 -3.34
N PRO A 225 6.53 4.07 -3.68
CA PRO A 225 5.49 3.23 -4.27
C PRO A 225 5.80 2.93 -5.74
N GLY A 226 5.54 1.69 -6.16
CA GLY A 226 5.78 1.25 -7.54
C GLY A 226 7.22 0.79 -7.80
N MET A 227 7.35 -0.22 -8.66
CA MET A 227 8.59 -0.74 -9.25
C MET A 227 8.17 -1.46 -10.52
N TRP A 228 8.75 -1.12 -11.67
CA TRP A 228 8.31 -1.64 -12.96
C TRP A 228 9.50 -2.10 -13.78
N VAL A 229 9.40 -3.29 -14.36
CA VAL A 229 10.45 -3.88 -15.20
C VAL A 229 9.93 -4.02 -16.64
N THR A 230 10.83 -3.77 -17.57
CA THR A 230 10.65 -3.91 -19.02
C THR A 230 11.84 -4.69 -19.59
N ASP A 231 11.74 -5.06 -20.86
CA ASP A 231 12.77 -5.76 -21.63
C ASP A 231 14.12 -5.01 -21.72
N THR A 232 14.17 -3.73 -21.29
CA THR A 232 15.35 -2.85 -21.42
C THR A 232 15.74 -2.11 -20.14
N LEU A 233 14.78 -1.75 -19.28
CA LEU A 233 15.01 -0.99 -18.05
C LEU A 233 14.15 -1.46 -16.87
N ALA A 234 14.62 -1.14 -15.66
CA ALA A 234 13.89 -1.25 -14.41
C ALA A 234 13.73 0.16 -13.80
N ALA A 235 12.48 0.56 -13.56
CA ALA A 235 12.10 1.88 -13.07
C ALA A 235 11.57 1.83 -11.63
N LYS A 236 11.83 2.90 -10.88
CA LYS A 236 11.50 3.02 -9.46
C LYS A 236 11.07 4.45 -9.11
N ALA A 237 9.91 4.58 -8.47
CA ALA A 237 9.44 5.84 -7.89
C ALA A 237 9.82 5.91 -6.40
N VAL A 238 10.31 7.07 -5.96
CA VAL A 238 10.88 7.26 -4.62
C VAL A 238 10.85 8.74 -4.21
N TYR A 239 10.33 9.03 -3.02
CA TYR A 239 10.17 10.38 -2.45
C TYR A 239 9.46 11.39 -3.38
N ASN A 240 10.16 12.10 -4.27
CA ASN A 240 9.59 12.98 -5.28
C ASN A 240 10.18 12.73 -6.69
N GLU A 241 10.80 11.58 -6.91
CA GLU A 241 11.53 11.25 -8.14
C GLU A 241 11.04 9.94 -8.76
N LEU A 242 11.06 9.86 -10.10
CA LEU A 242 11.11 8.59 -10.82
C LEU A 242 12.50 8.44 -11.44
N VAL A 243 13.16 7.31 -11.17
CA VAL A 243 14.43 6.90 -11.77
C VAL A 243 14.24 5.64 -12.61
N ALA A 244 15.09 5.43 -13.62
CA ALA A 244 15.12 4.20 -14.40
C ALA A 244 16.55 3.79 -14.76
N TYR A 245 16.85 2.50 -14.63
CA TYR A 245 18.17 1.91 -14.82
C TYR A 245 18.12 0.82 -15.88
N ASN A 246 19.12 0.79 -16.77
CA ASN A 246 19.22 -0.22 -17.82
C ASN A 246 19.46 -1.62 -17.19
N ILE A 247 18.75 -2.65 -17.65
CA ILE A 247 18.82 -3.99 -17.04
C ILE A 247 20.15 -4.74 -17.31
N SER A 248 21.04 -4.19 -18.16
CA SER A 248 22.33 -4.81 -18.51
C SER A 248 23.50 -4.29 -17.68
N ASP A 249 23.57 -2.97 -17.42
CA ASP A 249 24.71 -2.32 -16.74
C ASP A 249 24.30 -1.38 -15.60
N GLY A 250 22.99 -1.19 -15.38
CA GLY A 250 22.46 -0.35 -14.31
C GLY A 250 22.66 1.16 -14.52
N LYS A 251 23.12 1.63 -15.68
CA LYS A 251 23.22 3.08 -15.92
C LYS A 251 21.83 3.72 -16.05
N PRO A 252 21.66 5.02 -15.74
CA PRO A 252 20.40 5.73 -15.99
C PRO A 252 19.95 5.57 -17.43
N SER A 253 18.71 5.13 -17.64
CA SER A 253 18.12 4.98 -18.99
C SER A 253 17.71 6.31 -19.61
N TRP A 254 17.43 7.29 -18.75
CA TRP A 254 17.12 8.68 -19.06
C TRP A 254 17.34 9.54 -17.79
N PRO A 255 17.39 10.89 -17.87
CA PRO A 255 17.65 11.75 -16.71
C PRO A 255 16.52 11.70 -15.67
N THR A 256 16.86 11.58 -14.38
CA THR A 256 15.91 11.49 -13.25
C THR A 256 14.76 12.48 -13.34
N ILE A 257 13.53 11.97 -13.24
CA ILE A 257 12.32 12.78 -13.34
C ILE A 257 11.92 13.23 -11.94
N THR A 258 12.38 14.42 -11.55
CA THR A 258 11.90 15.10 -10.35
C THR A 258 10.47 15.63 -10.59
N LEU A 259 9.62 15.44 -9.58
CA LEU A 259 8.27 15.99 -9.47
C LEU A 259 8.26 17.15 -8.45
N PRO A 260 7.39 18.16 -8.61
CA PRO A 260 7.39 19.37 -7.77
C PRO A 260 7.31 19.12 -6.26
N HIS A 261 6.59 18.07 -5.85
CA HIS A 261 6.38 17.68 -4.46
C HIS A 261 6.36 16.15 -4.31
N LYS A 262 6.31 15.64 -3.07
CA LYS A 262 6.38 14.20 -2.81
C LYS A 262 5.29 13.40 -3.53
N ILE A 263 5.68 12.23 -4.01
CA ILE A 263 4.82 11.17 -4.51
C ILE A 263 3.93 10.67 -3.36
N CYS A 264 2.71 10.31 -3.70
CA CYS A 264 1.67 9.86 -2.77
C CYS A 264 0.76 8.77 -3.37
N GLY A 265 1.07 8.31 -4.59
CA GLY A 265 0.45 7.16 -5.25
C GLY A 265 1.20 6.83 -6.54
N ALA A 266 1.18 5.57 -6.97
CA ALA A 266 1.81 5.13 -8.22
C ALA A 266 1.04 3.94 -8.80
N SER A 267 1.00 3.79 -10.13
CA SER A 267 0.23 2.74 -10.78
C SER A 267 0.79 1.35 -10.45
N VAL A 268 -0.05 0.46 -9.89
CA VAL A 268 0.39 -0.87 -9.40
C VAL A 268 1.09 -1.66 -10.51
N GLN A 269 0.49 -1.67 -11.70
CA GLN A 269 1.08 -2.15 -12.95
C GLN A 269 1.40 -0.99 -13.90
N LYS A 270 2.14 -1.31 -14.96
CA LYS A 270 2.29 -0.50 -16.17
C LYS A 270 1.13 -0.76 -17.14
N SER A 271 0.90 0.13 -18.10
CA SER A 271 0.00 -0.11 -19.23
C SER A 271 0.59 -1.07 -20.26
N ASP A 272 -0.22 -1.51 -21.21
CA ASP A 272 0.20 -2.36 -22.35
C ASP A 272 1.29 -1.72 -23.22
N ASP A 273 1.41 -0.39 -23.20
CA ASP A 273 2.42 0.42 -23.92
C ASP A 273 3.55 0.95 -23.00
N ASP A 274 3.87 0.22 -21.91
CA ASP A 274 4.96 0.51 -20.97
C ASP A 274 4.88 1.91 -20.32
N LYS A 275 3.68 2.37 -19.95
CA LYS A 275 3.47 3.65 -19.25
C LYS A 275 3.09 3.46 -17.79
N VAL A 276 3.44 4.44 -16.96
CA VAL A 276 3.12 4.49 -15.54
C VAL A 276 2.46 5.81 -15.18
N ALA A 277 1.57 5.78 -14.20
CA ALA A 277 0.95 6.97 -13.64
C ALA A 277 1.48 7.20 -12.22
N ILE A 278 1.84 8.43 -11.90
CA ILE A 278 2.34 8.82 -10.58
C ILE A 278 1.48 9.97 -10.06
N ALA A 279 0.93 9.80 -8.86
CA ALA A 279 0.28 10.85 -8.11
C ALA A 279 1.28 11.51 -7.17
N TYR A 280 1.29 12.84 -7.16
CA TYR A 280 2.10 13.64 -6.24
C TYR A 280 1.27 14.75 -5.59
N MET A 281 1.77 15.25 -4.45
CA MET A 281 1.07 16.20 -3.60
C MET A 281 0.96 17.58 -4.27
N SER A 282 -0.15 18.29 -4.04
CA SER A 282 -0.37 19.66 -4.53
C SER A 282 0.40 20.75 -3.77
N GLY A 283 1.42 20.39 -2.97
CA GLY A 283 2.14 21.29 -2.07
C GLY A 283 2.87 20.54 -0.95
N VAL A 284 3.51 21.30 -0.06
CA VAL A 284 4.30 20.77 1.08
C VAL A 284 3.59 20.88 2.44
N THR A 285 2.40 21.47 2.49
CA THR A 285 1.63 21.71 3.74
C THR A 285 0.72 20.54 4.11
N ASP A 286 0.30 20.47 5.38
CA ASP A 286 -0.81 19.66 5.89
C ASP A 286 -2.09 19.65 5.01
N ARG A 287 -2.40 20.80 4.38
CA ARG A 287 -3.56 20.99 3.48
C ARG A 287 -3.36 20.49 2.06
N ALA A 288 -2.17 20.03 1.71
CA ALA A 288 -1.86 19.55 0.35
C ALA A 288 -2.65 18.27 0.03
N LYS A 289 -2.83 17.99 -1.26
CA LYS A 289 -3.73 16.96 -1.76
C LYS A 289 -3.03 16.04 -2.75
N CYS A 290 -3.31 14.75 -2.71
CA CYS A 290 -2.73 13.77 -3.62
C CYS A 290 -3.43 13.78 -4.99
N ASN A 291 -3.43 14.94 -5.66
CA ASN A 291 -4.27 15.19 -6.84
C ASN A 291 -3.53 15.75 -8.05
N GLN A 292 -2.20 15.72 -8.10
CA GLN A 292 -1.48 15.94 -9.35
C GLN A 292 -1.06 14.58 -9.92
N VAL A 293 -1.66 14.14 -11.02
CA VAL A 293 -1.36 12.85 -11.67
C VAL A 293 -0.62 13.07 -12.97
N GLN A 294 0.59 12.53 -13.07
CA GLN A 294 1.47 12.58 -14.24
C GLN A 294 1.56 11.18 -14.86
N GLN A 295 1.22 11.04 -16.14
CA GLN A 295 1.58 9.85 -16.93
C GLN A 295 2.99 9.99 -17.51
N ILE A 296 3.78 8.91 -17.46
CA ILE A 296 5.15 8.85 -17.96
C ILE A 296 5.32 7.59 -18.82
N ASP A 297 5.88 7.77 -20.02
CA ASP A 297 6.37 6.69 -20.88
C ASP A 297 7.69 6.15 -20.30
N LEU A 298 7.72 4.89 -19.85
CA LEU A 298 8.91 4.33 -19.20
C LEU A 298 10.09 4.23 -20.16
N LYS A 299 9.85 3.92 -21.43
CA LYS A 299 10.87 3.67 -22.45
C LYS A 299 11.71 4.92 -22.77
N THR A 300 11.11 6.10 -22.66
CA THR A 300 11.73 7.38 -23.03
C THR A 300 11.90 8.37 -21.87
N GLY A 301 11.25 8.13 -20.72
CA GLY A 301 11.17 9.09 -19.62
C GLY A 301 10.30 10.31 -19.94
N LYS A 302 9.52 10.27 -21.03
CA LYS A 302 8.69 11.39 -21.45
C LYS A 302 7.46 11.51 -20.54
N LYS A 303 7.30 12.70 -19.95
CA LYS A 303 6.03 13.17 -19.37
C LYS A 303 5.01 13.31 -20.50
N ASP A 304 3.95 12.49 -20.47
CA ASP A 304 2.97 12.37 -21.56
C ASP A 304 1.86 13.42 -21.43
N TRP A 305 1.07 13.30 -20.36
CA TRP A 305 0.05 14.26 -19.95
C TRP A 305 0.04 14.36 -18.43
N GLU A 306 -0.37 15.52 -17.92
CA GLU A 306 -0.55 15.79 -16.50
C GLU A 306 -2.00 16.24 -16.26
N LYS A 307 -2.58 15.77 -15.15
CA LYS A 307 -3.95 16.11 -14.77
C LYS A 307 -4.05 16.40 -13.28
N LYS A 308 -4.59 17.58 -12.96
CA LYS A 308 -5.16 17.84 -11.63
C LYS A 308 -6.48 17.07 -11.48
N ILE A 309 -6.51 16.11 -10.56
CA ILE A 309 -7.73 15.39 -10.18
C ILE A 309 -8.61 16.37 -9.36
N PRO A 310 -9.92 16.47 -9.65
CA PRO A 310 -10.83 17.25 -8.80
C PRO A 310 -11.06 16.53 -7.47
N GLU A 311 -11.26 17.28 -6.38
CA GLU A 311 -11.95 16.76 -5.20
C GLU A 311 -13.44 16.55 -5.55
N GLY A 312 -14.12 15.63 -4.85
CA GLY A 312 -15.55 15.37 -5.02
C GLY A 312 -16.42 16.09 -4.00
N ASP A 313 -17.49 15.40 -3.57
CA ASP A 313 -18.38 15.83 -2.49
C ASP A 313 -17.68 15.76 -1.10
N LEU A 314 -18.40 16.11 -0.04
CA LEU A 314 -17.88 16.00 1.33
C LEU A 314 -17.46 14.53 1.64
N PHE A 315 -16.23 14.38 2.14
CA PHE A 315 -15.52 13.10 2.34
C PHE A 315 -15.04 12.36 1.07
N ASP A 316 -15.28 12.87 -0.14
CA ASP A 316 -14.73 12.33 -1.39
C ASP A 316 -13.44 13.07 -1.80
N GLY A 317 -12.41 12.94 -0.96
CA GLY A 317 -11.14 13.66 -1.11
C GLY A 317 -10.00 12.84 -1.71
N THR A 318 -8.91 13.55 -2.00
CA THR A 318 -7.57 12.96 -2.27
C THR A 318 -6.61 13.17 -1.09
N GLY A 319 -7.16 13.24 0.13
CA GLY A 319 -6.42 13.69 1.32
C GLY A 319 -5.47 12.66 1.92
N SER A 320 -5.76 11.37 1.77
CA SER A 320 -4.96 10.25 2.27
C SER A 320 -4.08 9.59 1.19
N GLY A 321 -4.51 9.67 -0.07
CA GLY A 321 -3.80 9.15 -1.24
C GLY A 321 -4.72 9.17 -2.47
N VAL A 322 -4.29 8.50 -3.55
CA VAL A 322 -5.16 7.98 -4.62
C VAL A 322 -4.65 6.62 -5.08
N GLU A 323 -5.55 5.66 -5.28
CA GLU A 323 -5.23 4.36 -5.88
C GLU A 323 -5.10 4.54 -7.40
N LEU A 324 -4.04 4.00 -8.01
CA LEU A 324 -3.79 4.11 -9.45
C LEU A 324 -3.68 2.72 -10.07
N THR A 325 -4.54 2.42 -11.05
CA THR A 325 -4.52 1.11 -11.72
C THR A 325 -5.03 1.20 -13.16
N TYR A 326 -4.37 0.56 -14.11
CA TYR A 326 -4.75 0.55 -15.53
C TYR A 326 -5.67 -0.62 -15.85
N ALA A 327 -6.66 -0.42 -16.73
CA ALA A 327 -7.45 -1.49 -17.32
C ALA A 327 -7.71 -1.18 -18.80
N GLY A 328 -6.97 -1.85 -19.69
CA GLY A 328 -6.90 -1.50 -21.11
C GLY A 328 -6.50 -0.02 -21.32
N SER A 329 -7.19 0.69 -22.20
CA SER A 329 -6.93 2.09 -22.54
C SER A 329 -7.34 3.12 -21.47
N THR A 330 -7.59 2.69 -20.23
CA THR A 330 -8.07 3.55 -19.13
C THR A 330 -7.17 3.43 -17.90
N LEU A 331 -6.70 4.56 -17.38
CA LEU A 331 -6.23 4.69 -16.01
C LEU A 331 -7.43 4.95 -15.09
N MET A 332 -7.63 4.07 -14.11
CA MET A 332 -8.53 4.31 -13.01
C MET A 332 -7.79 5.03 -11.88
N VAL A 333 -8.36 6.13 -11.40
CA VAL A 333 -7.90 6.89 -10.23
C VAL A 333 -8.93 6.75 -9.11
N GLY A 334 -8.64 5.96 -8.08
CA GLY A 334 -9.48 5.81 -6.89
C GLY A 334 -9.35 7.00 -5.94
N ARG A 335 -10.50 7.49 -5.45
CA ARG A 335 -10.61 8.45 -4.33
C ARG A 335 -11.33 7.76 -3.16
N GLN A 336 -11.41 8.45 -2.01
CA GLN A 336 -11.98 7.90 -0.78
C GLN A 336 -13.44 7.40 -0.90
N MET A 337 -14.27 8.04 -1.76
CA MET A 337 -15.71 7.76 -1.88
C MET A 337 -16.20 7.67 -3.34
N SER A 338 -15.26 7.54 -4.30
CA SER A 338 -15.53 7.49 -5.74
C SER A 338 -14.28 7.08 -6.53
N GLY A 339 -14.34 7.11 -7.86
CA GLY A 339 -13.12 7.16 -8.68
C GLY A 339 -13.33 7.76 -10.07
N LEU A 340 -12.23 8.13 -10.73
CA LEU A 340 -12.19 8.80 -12.02
C LEU A 340 -11.56 7.90 -13.09
N GLY A 341 -12.28 7.66 -14.20
CA GLY A 341 -11.73 6.96 -15.36
C GLY A 341 -11.08 7.95 -16.32
N LEU A 342 -9.79 7.80 -16.59
CA LEU A 342 -8.99 8.66 -17.47
C LEU A 342 -8.47 7.90 -18.68
N SER A 343 -8.56 8.51 -19.86
CA SER A 343 -7.95 8.05 -21.10
C SER A 343 -6.42 7.99 -20.98
N VAL A 344 -5.83 6.83 -21.29
CA VAL A 344 -4.36 6.66 -21.30
C VAL A 344 -3.70 7.51 -22.38
N SER A 345 -4.37 7.78 -23.50
CA SER A 345 -3.74 8.50 -24.62
C SER A 345 -3.59 10.01 -24.40
N ASP A 346 -4.47 10.63 -23.60
CA ASP A 346 -4.58 12.09 -23.51
C ASP A 346 -5.10 12.65 -22.17
N GLY A 347 -5.29 11.80 -21.16
CA GLY A 347 -5.73 12.20 -19.82
C GLY A 347 -7.16 12.76 -19.77
N LYS A 348 -7.96 12.65 -20.85
CA LYS A 348 -9.37 13.07 -20.82
C LYS A 348 -10.17 12.19 -19.87
N GLN A 349 -11.14 12.79 -19.18
CA GLN A 349 -12.06 12.06 -18.32
C GLN A 349 -13.08 11.30 -19.19
N LEU A 350 -13.13 9.98 -19.02
CA LEU A 350 -14.05 9.09 -19.71
C LEU A 350 -15.35 8.94 -18.89
N PHE A 351 -15.22 8.75 -17.58
CA PHE A 351 -16.33 8.61 -16.64
C PHE A 351 -15.91 9.01 -15.21
N GLU A 352 -16.89 9.15 -14.33
CA GLU A 352 -16.67 9.33 -12.88
C GLU A 352 -17.63 8.39 -12.12
N LYS A 353 -17.05 7.43 -11.39
CA LYS A 353 -17.75 6.41 -10.60
C LYS A 353 -18.06 6.98 -9.22
N LYS A 354 -19.16 7.75 -9.13
CA LYS A 354 -19.68 8.35 -7.89
C LYS A 354 -20.56 7.39 -7.09
N LYS A 355 -21.04 7.87 -5.93
CA LYS A 355 -22.13 7.28 -5.14
C LYS A 355 -23.33 6.89 -6.00
N TYR A 356 -23.91 5.71 -5.74
CA TYR A 356 -25.07 5.18 -6.50
C TYR A 356 -25.99 4.32 -5.62
N GLY A 357 -27.13 3.89 -6.18
CA GLY A 357 -27.99 2.85 -5.60
C GLY A 357 -28.44 3.12 -4.16
N ALA A 358 -28.33 2.10 -3.30
CA ALA A 358 -28.69 2.14 -1.88
C ALA A 358 -27.63 2.87 -1.02
N ALA A 359 -27.24 4.07 -1.44
CA ALA A 359 -26.09 4.81 -0.90
C ALA A 359 -24.81 3.97 -0.86
N CYS A 360 -24.49 3.33 -1.99
CA CYS A 360 -23.22 2.68 -2.25
C CYS A 360 -22.16 3.72 -2.59
N PHE A 361 -21.05 3.73 -1.85
CA PHE A 361 -19.88 4.57 -2.07
C PHE A 361 -18.72 3.68 -2.55
N PRO A 362 -18.24 3.84 -3.80
CA PRO A 362 -16.99 3.22 -4.25
C PRO A 362 -15.83 3.67 -3.38
N GLY A 363 -14.93 2.77 -3.00
CA GLY A 363 -13.78 3.13 -2.15
C GLY A 363 -12.53 2.28 -2.37
N ALA A 364 -12.49 1.49 -3.45
CA ALA A 364 -11.31 0.75 -3.90
C ALA A 364 -11.51 0.19 -5.33
N PHE A 365 -10.43 0.07 -6.10
CA PHE A 365 -10.43 -0.35 -7.50
C PHE A 365 -9.24 -1.25 -7.85
N ALA A 366 -9.48 -2.38 -8.49
CA ALA A 366 -8.42 -3.27 -8.99
C ALA A 366 -8.45 -3.33 -10.53
N GLY A 367 -7.28 -3.20 -11.16
CA GLY A 367 -7.10 -3.18 -12.61
C GLY A 367 -6.20 -4.30 -13.13
N GLY A 368 -6.04 -4.34 -14.45
CA GLY A 368 -5.42 -5.41 -15.24
C GLY A 368 -6.36 -5.78 -16.41
N GLU A 369 -6.51 -7.07 -16.69
CA GLU A 369 -7.47 -7.58 -17.70
C GLU A 369 -8.94 -7.19 -17.40
N ARG A 370 -9.25 -6.87 -16.14
CA ARG A 370 -10.57 -6.42 -15.69
C ARG A 370 -10.42 -5.19 -14.80
N LEU A 371 -11.42 -4.31 -14.85
CA LEU A 371 -11.60 -3.25 -13.86
C LEU A 371 -12.63 -3.70 -12.84
N LEU A 372 -12.22 -3.93 -11.60
CA LEU A 372 -13.10 -4.21 -10.47
C LEU A 372 -13.23 -2.96 -9.60
N ALA A 373 -14.41 -2.74 -9.02
CA ALA A 373 -14.68 -1.69 -8.05
C ALA A 373 -15.42 -2.28 -6.84
N VAL A 374 -14.93 -2.00 -5.63
CA VAL A 374 -15.64 -2.35 -4.39
C VAL A 374 -16.26 -1.10 -3.79
N SER A 375 -17.54 -1.22 -3.44
CA SER A 375 -18.32 -0.17 -2.80
C SER A 375 -18.86 -0.63 -1.46
N SER A 376 -18.94 0.28 -0.50
CA SER A 376 -19.61 0.06 0.78
C SER A 376 -20.97 0.77 0.74
N CYS A 377 -22.04 0.02 1.01
CA CYS A 377 -23.44 0.41 0.80
C CYS A 377 -24.21 0.44 2.11
N GLY A 378 -25.23 1.31 2.19
CA GLY A 378 -26.21 1.28 3.28
C GLY A 378 -25.63 1.47 4.69
N ALA A 379 -24.51 2.19 4.84
CA ALA A 379 -23.82 2.35 6.11
C ALA A 379 -24.75 2.84 7.23
N SER A 380 -24.63 2.24 8.42
CA SER A 380 -25.50 2.43 9.59
C SER A 380 -26.97 1.98 9.41
N THR A 381 -27.28 1.12 8.45
CA THR A 381 -28.65 0.56 8.27
C THR A 381 -28.72 -0.97 8.36
N ASP A 382 -29.94 -1.51 8.27
CA ASP A 382 -30.24 -2.93 8.08
C ASP A 382 -29.64 -3.49 6.77
N LYS A 383 -29.52 -2.64 5.74
CA LYS A 383 -29.03 -2.96 4.39
C LYS A 383 -27.55 -2.68 4.20
N GLU A 384 -26.79 -2.55 5.28
CA GLU A 384 -25.35 -2.32 5.24
C GLU A 384 -24.60 -3.54 4.70
N HIS A 385 -23.79 -3.35 3.65
CA HIS A 385 -22.95 -4.38 3.05
C HIS A 385 -21.82 -3.78 2.21
N ASP A 386 -20.77 -4.57 1.96
CA ASP A 386 -19.91 -4.35 0.80
C ASP A 386 -20.52 -5.03 -0.44
N GLU A 387 -20.30 -4.44 -1.61
CA GLU A 387 -20.49 -5.10 -2.92
C GLU A 387 -19.27 -4.90 -3.83
N ILE A 388 -19.08 -5.81 -4.76
CA ILE A 388 -18.09 -5.69 -5.84
C ILE A 388 -18.77 -5.70 -7.22
N GLN A 389 -18.23 -4.90 -8.13
CA GLN A 389 -18.67 -4.80 -9.52
C GLN A 389 -17.48 -4.99 -10.46
N GLU A 390 -17.63 -5.75 -11.54
CA GLU A 390 -16.77 -5.56 -12.72
C GLU A 390 -17.34 -4.38 -13.51
N LEU A 391 -16.49 -3.39 -13.79
CA LEU A 391 -16.81 -2.25 -14.62
C LEU A 391 -16.34 -2.47 -16.06
N ASP A 392 -17.09 -1.91 -17.00
CA ASP A 392 -16.61 -1.63 -18.34
C ASP A 392 -15.52 -0.53 -18.28
N PRO A 393 -14.25 -0.80 -18.68
CA PRO A 393 -13.17 0.16 -18.51
C PRO A 393 -13.30 1.42 -19.36
N ALA A 394 -14.12 1.44 -20.41
CA ALA A 394 -14.32 2.62 -21.26
C ALA A 394 -15.41 3.56 -20.72
N THR A 395 -16.42 3.02 -20.02
CA THR A 395 -17.63 3.77 -19.63
C THR A 395 -17.95 3.78 -18.13
N GLY A 396 -17.23 2.99 -17.32
CA GLY A 396 -17.44 2.90 -15.87
C GLY A 396 -18.76 2.22 -15.45
N LYS A 397 -19.51 1.67 -16.41
CA LYS A 397 -20.77 0.96 -16.16
C LYS A 397 -20.50 -0.42 -15.59
N ALA A 398 -21.26 -0.85 -14.59
CA ALA A 398 -21.16 -2.21 -14.08
C ALA A 398 -21.65 -3.22 -15.13
N LYS A 399 -20.82 -4.21 -15.45
CA LYS A 399 -21.20 -5.39 -16.26
C LYS A 399 -22.00 -6.39 -15.41
N TRP A 400 -21.59 -6.54 -14.15
CA TRP A 400 -22.27 -7.32 -13.12
C TRP A 400 -22.01 -6.71 -11.74
N THR A 401 -22.83 -7.10 -10.76
CA THR A 401 -22.73 -6.67 -9.35
C THR A 401 -22.89 -7.86 -8.43
N LYS A 402 -22.13 -7.89 -7.33
CA LYS A 402 -22.18 -8.93 -6.29
C LYS A 402 -22.17 -8.28 -4.89
N PRO A 403 -23.32 -8.20 -4.20
CA PRO A 403 -23.36 -7.86 -2.78
C PRO A 403 -22.90 -9.03 -1.91
N PHE A 404 -22.32 -8.73 -0.76
CA PHE A 404 -21.99 -9.69 0.29
C PHE A 404 -22.92 -9.53 1.51
N PRO A 405 -23.05 -10.52 2.40
CA PRO A 405 -23.89 -10.39 3.59
C PRO A 405 -23.30 -9.37 4.59
N LYS A 406 -24.16 -8.69 5.37
CA LYS A 406 -23.74 -7.69 6.36
C LYS A 406 -22.59 -8.19 7.27
N GLY A 407 -21.61 -7.32 7.49
CA GLY A 407 -20.39 -7.58 8.28
C GLY A 407 -19.26 -8.25 7.51
N TRP A 408 -19.50 -8.76 6.28
CA TRP A 408 -18.40 -9.13 5.38
C TRP A 408 -17.90 -7.91 4.61
N LYS A 409 -16.57 -7.72 4.63
CA LYS A 409 -15.84 -6.73 3.85
C LYS A 409 -15.05 -7.44 2.74
N VAL A 410 -14.97 -6.84 1.55
CA VAL A 410 -13.97 -7.25 0.56
C VAL A 410 -12.67 -6.55 0.93
N ALA A 411 -11.64 -7.34 1.23
CA ALA A 411 -10.38 -6.82 1.77
C ALA A 411 -9.26 -6.76 0.72
N ARG A 412 -9.15 -7.75 -0.18
CA ARG A 412 -8.19 -7.77 -1.31
C ARG A 412 -8.76 -8.48 -2.54
N ALA A 413 -8.24 -8.13 -3.71
CA ALA A 413 -8.34 -8.94 -4.93
C ALA A 413 -7.02 -9.71 -5.13
N TYR A 414 -7.02 -11.01 -4.80
CA TYR A 414 -5.87 -11.91 -5.01
C TYR A 414 -5.64 -12.23 -6.50
N SER A 415 -6.67 -12.09 -7.33
CA SER A 415 -6.51 -11.86 -8.77
C SER A 415 -7.73 -11.11 -9.32
N VAL A 416 -7.51 -10.31 -10.37
CA VAL A 416 -8.56 -9.70 -11.19
C VAL A 416 -9.02 -10.60 -12.34
N SER A 417 -8.23 -11.62 -12.70
CA SER A 417 -8.53 -12.57 -13.78
C SER A 417 -7.82 -13.91 -13.53
N PRO A 418 -8.56 -15.02 -13.28
CA PRO A 418 -9.96 -15.02 -12.85
C PRO A 418 -10.16 -14.21 -11.56
N VAL A 419 -11.38 -13.75 -11.28
CA VAL A 419 -11.65 -12.91 -10.09
C VAL A 419 -11.60 -13.77 -8.81
N VAL A 420 -10.61 -13.51 -7.96
CA VAL A 420 -10.38 -14.17 -6.67
C VAL A 420 -10.29 -13.11 -5.57
N LEU A 421 -11.17 -13.20 -4.58
CA LEU A 421 -11.38 -12.15 -3.57
C LEU A 421 -11.12 -12.69 -2.17
N TYR A 422 -10.31 -11.98 -1.39
CA TYR A 422 -10.18 -12.19 0.05
C TYR A 422 -11.22 -11.35 0.80
N LEU A 423 -12.03 -12.02 1.62
CA LEU A 423 -13.12 -11.44 2.40
C LEU A 423 -12.83 -11.62 3.89
N SER A 424 -13.20 -10.64 4.70
CA SER A 424 -13.08 -10.69 6.16
C SER A 424 -14.38 -10.30 6.85
N ASN A 425 -14.65 -10.90 8.01
CA ASN A 425 -15.75 -10.56 8.91
C ASN A 425 -15.20 -10.47 10.34
N GLU A 426 -14.90 -9.25 10.78
CA GLU A 426 -14.15 -8.98 12.02
C GLU A 426 -14.97 -9.35 13.27
N ASP A 427 -16.26 -9.03 13.30
CA ASP A 427 -17.19 -9.36 14.39
C ASP A 427 -17.22 -10.86 14.69
N LYS A 428 -17.19 -11.69 13.64
CA LYS A 428 -17.20 -13.16 13.74
C LYS A 428 -15.79 -13.78 13.78
N LYS A 429 -14.74 -12.97 13.58
CA LYS A 429 -13.35 -13.42 13.37
C LYS A 429 -13.22 -14.47 12.26
N GLN A 430 -13.96 -14.26 11.16
CA GLN A 430 -13.98 -15.15 10.01
C GLN A 430 -13.28 -14.52 8.79
N TRP A 431 -12.72 -15.36 7.94
CA TRP A 431 -12.26 -14.99 6.60
C TRP A 431 -12.83 -15.98 5.57
N ASN A 432 -12.77 -15.59 4.30
CA ASN A 432 -13.16 -16.44 3.17
C ASN A 432 -12.34 -16.01 1.94
N ILE A 433 -12.07 -16.93 1.02
CA ILE A 433 -11.51 -16.63 -0.30
C ILE A 433 -12.50 -17.12 -1.35
N THR A 434 -13.26 -16.20 -1.93
CA THR A 434 -14.31 -16.49 -2.92
C THR A 434 -13.76 -16.30 -4.32
N THR A 435 -13.91 -17.32 -5.17
CA THR A 435 -13.63 -17.26 -6.61
C THR A 435 -14.94 -17.06 -7.36
N LEU A 436 -14.98 -16.15 -8.33
CA LEU A 436 -16.17 -15.94 -9.18
C LEU A 436 -16.06 -16.69 -10.52
N LYS A 437 -17.21 -16.93 -11.15
CA LYS A 437 -17.27 -17.43 -12.52
C LYS A 437 -16.89 -16.33 -13.50
N ASP A 438 -16.26 -16.69 -14.61
CA ASP A 438 -15.78 -15.70 -15.57
C ASP A 438 -16.91 -14.82 -16.11
N GLY A 439 -16.70 -13.50 -16.12
CA GLY A 439 -17.70 -12.51 -16.54
C GLY A 439 -18.99 -12.47 -15.70
N SER A 440 -19.00 -13.01 -14.48
CA SER A 440 -20.21 -13.17 -13.68
C SER A 440 -20.02 -12.91 -12.18
N SER A 441 -21.07 -12.43 -11.52
CA SER A 441 -21.15 -12.32 -10.05
C SER A 441 -21.38 -13.66 -9.33
N ALA A 442 -21.67 -14.73 -10.08
CA ALA A 442 -21.86 -16.07 -9.54
C ALA A 442 -20.57 -16.63 -8.93
N VAL A 443 -20.68 -17.33 -7.80
CA VAL A 443 -19.54 -18.04 -7.19
C VAL A 443 -19.15 -19.24 -8.06
N ARG A 444 -17.84 -19.43 -8.28
CA ARG A 444 -17.24 -20.65 -8.83
C ARG A 444 -16.91 -21.62 -7.71
N SER A 445 -16.12 -21.18 -6.73
CA SER A 445 -15.82 -21.91 -5.49
C SER A 445 -15.44 -20.96 -4.35
N GLU A 446 -15.42 -21.49 -3.13
CA GLU A 446 -14.91 -20.81 -1.94
C GLU A 446 -13.87 -21.72 -1.27
N VAL A 447 -12.76 -21.15 -0.78
CA VAL A 447 -11.65 -21.96 -0.25
C VAL A 447 -12.05 -22.71 1.02
N SER A 448 -11.78 -24.01 1.03
CA SER A 448 -12.10 -24.94 2.12
C SER A 448 -10.85 -25.59 2.72
N VAL A 449 -9.71 -24.88 2.67
CA VAL A 449 -8.44 -25.31 3.25
C VAL A 449 -8.29 -24.65 4.62
N ASP A 450 -8.20 -25.48 5.66
CA ASP A 450 -8.06 -25.05 7.06
C ASP A 450 -6.58 -24.77 7.35
N GLU A 451 -6.14 -23.56 7.03
CA GLU A 451 -4.73 -23.15 7.04
C GLU A 451 -4.61 -21.63 7.28
N ASP A 452 -3.66 -21.21 8.11
CA ASP A 452 -3.31 -19.79 8.27
C ASP A 452 -2.45 -19.36 7.06
N PHE A 453 -3.02 -18.62 6.11
CA PHE A 453 -2.28 -18.04 4.98
C PHE A 453 -1.63 -16.70 5.35
N ALA A 454 -0.41 -16.45 4.86
CA ALA A 454 0.37 -15.25 5.19
C ALA A 454 1.02 -14.55 3.97
N PRO A 455 0.23 -14.07 2.99
CA PRO A 455 0.74 -13.17 1.96
C PRO A 455 1.16 -11.82 2.55
N GLU A 456 2.20 -11.21 1.98
CA GLU A 456 2.70 -9.89 2.35
C GLU A 456 1.89 -8.79 1.64
N CYS A 457 0.69 -8.50 2.15
CA CYS A 457 -0.12 -7.35 1.73
C CYS A 457 0.26 -6.08 2.53
N GLY A 458 0.39 -4.93 1.85
CA GLY A 458 0.80 -3.65 2.46
C GLY A 458 -0.16 -3.12 3.54
N TRP A 459 0.35 -2.26 4.44
CA TRP A 459 -0.36 -1.73 5.61
C TRP A 459 -1.39 -0.63 5.25
N ALA A 460 -2.50 -1.05 4.66
CA ALA A 460 -3.66 -0.21 4.34
C ALA A 460 -4.49 0.06 5.61
N ILE A 461 -4.29 1.23 6.24
CA ILE A 461 -4.89 1.59 7.55
C ILE A 461 -6.15 2.47 7.40
N LEU A 462 -6.24 3.28 6.34
CA LEU A 462 -7.31 4.27 6.14
C LEU A 462 -8.03 4.09 4.80
N ASP A 463 -7.27 3.99 3.71
CA ASP A 463 -7.79 3.59 2.40
C ASP A 463 -7.70 2.07 2.23
N ARG A 464 -8.44 1.53 1.26
CA ARG A 464 -8.48 0.09 0.96
C ARG A 464 -7.78 -0.21 -0.37
N ASP A 465 -6.49 -0.53 -0.31
CA ASP A 465 -5.76 -1.03 -1.48
C ASP A 465 -6.25 -2.45 -1.84
N LEU A 466 -6.88 -2.66 -2.99
CA LEU A 466 -7.32 -4.01 -3.37
C LEU A 466 -6.18 -4.89 -3.89
N GLN A 467 -5.17 -4.28 -4.50
CA GLN A 467 -4.02 -4.97 -5.10
C GLN A 467 -2.77 -4.88 -4.19
N GLY A 468 -1.60 -5.24 -4.71
CA GLY A 468 -0.31 -5.02 -4.01
C GLY A 468 0.08 -6.07 -2.94
N CYS A 469 -0.54 -7.26 -2.93
CA CYS A 469 -0.07 -8.37 -2.10
C CYS A 469 1.08 -9.12 -2.77
N THR A 470 2.24 -9.17 -2.11
CA THR A 470 3.34 -10.09 -2.46
C THR A 470 3.06 -11.46 -1.83
N GLY A 471 3.52 -12.55 -2.45
CA GLY A 471 3.17 -13.89 -1.98
C GLY A 471 1.77 -14.33 -2.42
N VAL A 472 1.27 -13.83 -3.54
CA VAL A 472 0.01 -14.26 -4.14
C VAL A 472 0.24 -14.46 -5.63
N ALA A 473 -0.15 -15.63 -6.15
CA ALA A 473 -0.15 -15.89 -7.59
C ALA A 473 -1.37 -16.73 -7.97
N ALA A 474 -1.83 -16.61 -9.21
CA ALA A 474 -2.91 -17.45 -9.73
C ALA A 474 -2.63 -17.87 -11.18
N ASP A 475 -3.30 -18.94 -11.61
CA ASP A 475 -3.57 -19.27 -13.02
C ASP A 475 -5.09 -19.41 -13.22
N THR A 476 -5.54 -19.77 -14.43
CA THR A 476 -6.95 -19.96 -14.80
C THR A 476 -7.73 -20.91 -13.86
N ASN A 477 -7.04 -21.83 -13.18
CA ASN A 477 -7.60 -22.91 -12.40
C ASN A 477 -7.00 -23.06 -10.99
N THR A 478 -5.93 -22.34 -10.63
CA THR A 478 -5.22 -22.52 -9.35
C THR A 478 -4.89 -21.17 -8.68
N LEU A 479 -5.09 -21.09 -7.37
CA LEU A 479 -4.55 -20.04 -6.50
C LEU A 479 -3.35 -20.59 -5.73
N TYR A 480 -2.31 -19.78 -5.56
CA TYR A 480 -1.08 -20.13 -4.85
C TYR A 480 -0.86 -19.17 -3.69
N LEU A 481 -0.87 -19.70 -2.46
CA LEU A 481 -0.67 -18.94 -1.23
C LEU A 481 0.40 -19.56 -0.32
N PRO A 482 1.21 -18.74 0.36
CA PRO A 482 2.12 -19.15 1.41
C PRO A 482 1.34 -19.44 2.69
N THR A 483 1.64 -20.56 3.35
CA THR A 483 1.26 -20.76 4.75
C THR A 483 2.02 -19.78 5.65
N LYS A 484 1.51 -19.58 6.85
CA LYS A 484 2.16 -18.83 7.93
C LYS A 484 3.25 -19.69 8.56
N ALA A 485 4.50 -19.25 8.42
CA ALA A 485 5.64 -19.92 9.04
C ALA A 485 5.48 -19.97 10.58
N THR A 486 5.71 -21.14 11.18
CA THR A 486 5.78 -21.30 12.64
C THR A 486 7.23 -21.17 13.12
N SER A 487 7.46 -20.83 14.39
CA SER A 487 8.81 -20.58 14.91
C SER A 487 9.76 -21.76 14.69
N GLY A 488 10.89 -21.51 14.03
CA GLY A 488 11.87 -22.55 13.66
C GLY A 488 11.54 -23.35 12.39
N THR A 489 10.46 -23.03 11.68
CA THR A 489 10.07 -23.68 10.41
C THR A 489 9.96 -22.66 9.27
N ALA A 490 10.25 -23.10 8.05
CA ALA A 490 9.78 -22.40 6.86
C ALA A 490 8.31 -22.71 6.59
N ASN A 491 7.68 -21.87 5.77
CA ASN A 491 6.34 -22.12 5.25
C ASN A 491 6.32 -23.13 4.09
N GLU A 492 5.10 -23.42 3.64
CA GLU A 492 4.79 -24.16 2.42
C GLU A 492 4.03 -23.23 1.45
N VAL A 493 4.11 -23.49 0.16
CA VAL A 493 3.19 -22.89 -0.84
C VAL A 493 2.10 -23.91 -1.15
N VAL A 494 0.86 -23.55 -0.88
CA VAL A 494 -0.33 -24.38 -1.11
C VAL A 494 -0.96 -24.01 -2.46
N ALA A 495 -1.26 -25.01 -3.27
CA ALA A 495 -1.98 -24.88 -4.52
C ALA A 495 -3.46 -25.21 -4.33
N ILE A 496 -4.34 -24.23 -4.47
CA ILE A 496 -5.76 -24.32 -4.18
C ILE A 496 -6.57 -24.29 -5.48
N SER A 497 -7.48 -25.24 -5.65
CA SER A 497 -8.31 -25.41 -6.83
C SER A 497 -9.38 -24.33 -6.94
N LEU A 498 -9.30 -23.46 -7.95
CA LEU A 498 -10.31 -22.43 -8.25
C LEU A 498 -11.66 -22.99 -8.73
N GLU A 499 -11.75 -24.30 -8.97
CA GLU A 499 -12.99 -24.99 -9.32
C GLU A 499 -13.70 -25.57 -8.10
N THR A 500 -12.97 -25.88 -7.01
CA THR A 500 -13.49 -26.70 -5.90
C THR A 500 -13.16 -26.18 -4.51
N GLY A 501 -12.36 -25.11 -4.39
CA GLY A 501 -11.92 -24.55 -3.10
C GLY A 501 -10.88 -25.38 -2.34
N LYS A 502 -10.55 -26.59 -2.82
CA LYS A 502 -9.72 -27.57 -2.11
C LYS A 502 -8.27 -27.49 -2.51
N GLU A 503 -7.37 -27.85 -1.60
CA GLU A 503 -5.96 -28.09 -1.91
C GLU A 503 -5.81 -29.16 -3.00
N ARG A 504 -4.88 -28.93 -3.93
CA ARG A 504 -4.42 -29.91 -4.93
C ARG A 504 -3.09 -30.54 -4.53
N TRP A 505 -2.19 -29.72 -4.03
CA TRP A 505 -0.85 -30.07 -3.57
C TRP A 505 -0.26 -28.92 -2.76
N ARG A 506 0.83 -29.18 -2.04
CA ARG A 506 1.67 -28.15 -1.40
C ARG A 506 3.15 -28.45 -1.58
N ALA A 507 3.97 -27.40 -1.57
CA ALA A 507 5.42 -27.47 -1.77
C ALA A 507 6.14 -26.78 -0.61
N LYS A 508 7.00 -27.52 0.09
CA LYS A 508 7.87 -26.99 1.15
C LYS A 508 8.91 -26.04 0.57
N SER A 509 9.23 -24.96 1.30
CA SER A 509 10.42 -24.15 0.99
C SER A 509 11.68 -25.04 0.97
N PRO A 510 12.61 -24.87 0.01
CA PRO A 510 13.81 -25.70 -0.09
C PRO A 510 14.87 -25.41 0.99
N VAL A 511 14.65 -24.40 1.85
CA VAL A 511 15.49 -24.01 2.99
C VAL A 511 14.61 -23.51 4.13
N ALA A 512 15.19 -23.30 5.31
CA ALA A 512 14.53 -22.73 6.49
C ALA A 512 14.28 -21.20 6.35
N GLN A 513 13.64 -20.76 5.25
CA GLN A 513 13.25 -19.38 4.96
C GLN A 513 11.92 -19.34 4.20
N ASN A 514 11.17 -18.24 4.32
CA ASN A 514 9.82 -18.13 3.75
C ASN A 514 9.85 -18.04 2.22
N MET A 515 9.00 -18.85 1.57
CA MET A 515 8.76 -18.90 0.14
C MET A 515 7.46 -18.17 -0.21
N LEU A 516 7.54 -17.19 -1.10
CA LEU A 516 6.47 -16.27 -1.51
C LEU A 516 6.20 -16.42 -3.02
N PRO A 517 5.01 -16.88 -3.44
CA PRO A 517 4.60 -16.85 -4.85
C PRO A 517 4.66 -15.44 -5.45
N LEU A 518 5.21 -15.31 -6.65
CA LEU A 518 5.31 -14.05 -7.40
C LEU A 518 4.33 -14.01 -8.57
N LYS A 519 4.38 -15.04 -9.43
CA LYS A 519 3.56 -15.17 -10.64
C LYS A 519 3.60 -16.59 -11.20
N THR A 520 2.67 -16.90 -12.09
CA THR A 520 2.66 -18.15 -12.86
C THR A 520 3.30 -17.90 -14.23
N SER A 521 4.08 -18.87 -14.74
CA SER A 521 4.70 -18.80 -16.06
C SER A 521 5.16 -20.18 -16.53
N GLY A 522 4.99 -20.50 -17.81
CA GLY A 522 5.57 -21.70 -18.44
C GLY A 522 5.17 -23.05 -17.81
N GLY A 523 4.01 -23.16 -17.17
CA GLY A 523 3.61 -24.37 -16.43
C GLY A 523 4.25 -24.50 -15.04
N ALA A 524 4.76 -23.41 -14.48
CA ALA A 524 5.29 -23.34 -13.12
C ALA A 524 4.77 -22.10 -12.37
N VAL A 525 4.79 -22.19 -11.03
CA VAL A 525 4.76 -21.03 -10.14
C VAL A 525 6.19 -20.55 -9.95
N ILE A 526 6.45 -19.27 -10.16
CA ILE A 526 7.70 -18.62 -9.77
C ILE A 526 7.51 -18.08 -8.35
N ALA A 527 8.43 -18.42 -7.46
CA ALA A 527 8.43 -17.94 -6.08
C ALA A 527 9.81 -17.41 -5.68
N TYR A 528 9.84 -16.40 -4.82
CA TYR A 528 11.05 -15.96 -4.12
C TYR A 528 11.10 -16.60 -2.75
N VAL A 529 12.27 -17.11 -2.35
CA VAL A 529 12.55 -17.56 -0.99
C VAL A 529 13.47 -16.53 -0.36
N ASN A 530 13.04 -15.97 0.78
CA ASN A 530 13.73 -14.89 1.48
C ASN A 530 15.21 -15.22 1.77
N ALA A 531 16.07 -14.21 1.68
CA ALA A 531 17.39 -14.22 2.29
C ALA A 531 17.30 -14.41 3.82
N SER A 532 18.36 -14.95 4.41
CA SER A 532 18.59 -14.91 5.86
C SER A 532 19.68 -13.89 6.20
N TYR A 533 20.19 -13.90 7.44
CA TYR A 533 21.33 -13.06 7.83
C TYR A 533 22.65 -13.50 7.16
N ASP A 534 22.80 -14.80 6.87
CA ASP A 534 24.06 -15.43 6.43
C ASP A 534 23.98 -16.08 5.04
N ALA A 535 22.79 -16.11 4.41
CA ALA A 535 22.57 -16.73 3.11
C ALA A 535 21.65 -15.86 2.22
N GLY A 536 22.07 -15.62 0.97
CA GLY A 536 21.29 -14.86 0.01
C GLY A 536 19.98 -15.56 -0.38
N GLY A 537 19.00 -14.77 -0.79
CA GLY A 537 17.70 -15.26 -1.25
C GLY A 537 17.80 -16.08 -2.52
N ARG A 538 16.68 -16.66 -2.96
CA ARG A 538 16.65 -17.46 -4.21
C ARG A 538 15.31 -17.37 -4.91
N VAL A 539 15.34 -17.42 -6.23
CA VAL A 539 14.13 -17.59 -7.05
C VAL A 539 14.02 -19.06 -7.43
N VAL A 540 12.84 -19.64 -7.24
CA VAL A 540 12.52 -21.03 -7.55
C VAL A 540 11.34 -21.15 -8.51
N SER A 541 11.33 -22.20 -9.32
CA SER A 541 10.16 -22.65 -10.07
C SER A 541 9.57 -23.89 -9.43
N ILE A 542 8.24 -23.91 -9.23
CA ILE A 542 7.47 -25.05 -8.75
C ILE A 542 6.55 -25.49 -9.89
N ALA A 543 6.81 -26.65 -10.50
CA ALA A 543 5.99 -27.14 -11.62
C ALA A 543 4.53 -27.36 -11.18
N THR A 544 3.56 -26.92 -11.99
CA THR A 544 2.13 -27.03 -11.64
C THR A 544 1.57 -28.45 -11.83
N ALA A 545 2.36 -29.34 -12.44
CA ALA A 545 2.15 -30.78 -12.56
C ALA A 545 3.45 -31.55 -12.23
N GLY A 546 3.34 -32.83 -11.87
CA GLY A 546 4.49 -33.69 -11.58
C GLY A 546 4.85 -33.73 -10.10
N SER A 547 6.14 -33.56 -9.77
CA SER A 547 6.64 -33.76 -8.40
C SER A 547 6.47 -32.56 -7.45
N HIS A 548 6.02 -31.41 -7.96
CA HIS A 548 5.88 -30.13 -7.23
C HIS A 548 7.10 -29.70 -6.41
N THR A 549 8.28 -30.24 -6.72
CA THR A 549 9.53 -29.95 -6.00
C THR A 549 10.09 -28.60 -6.48
N PRO A 550 10.36 -27.63 -5.60
CA PRO A 550 10.97 -26.36 -6.01
C PRO A 550 12.35 -26.58 -6.64
N LYS A 551 12.57 -26.02 -7.82
CA LYS A 551 13.87 -26.00 -8.51
C LYS A 551 14.43 -24.58 -8.48
N THR A 552 15.65 -24.40 -7.98
CA THR A 552 16.35 -23.11 -8.00
C THR A 552 16.59 -22.65 -9.43
N LEU A 553 16.08 -21.46 -9.77
CA LEU A 553 16.39 -20.75 -11.02
C LEU A 553 17.59 -19.81 -10.84
N LEU A 554 17.66 -19.17 -9.67
CA LEU A 554 18.64 -18.15 -9.28
C LEU A 554 18.90 -18.25 -7.77
N GLN A 555 20.17 -18.21 -7.33
CA GLN A 555 20.58 -18.18 -5.91
C GLN A 555 21.45 -16.94 -5.72
N ASN A 556 21.09 -16.04 -4.82
CA ASN A 556 21.82 -14.79 -4.61
C ASN A 556 23.04 -14.99 -3.68
N PRO A 557 24.13 -14.21 -3.82
CA PRO A 557 25.35 -14.41 -3.06
C PRO A 557 25.14 -14.35 -1.55
N ALA A 558 25.78 -15.25 -0.81
CA ALA A 558 25.87 -15.13 0.65
C ALA A 558 26.48 -13.78 1.09
N GLY A 559 27.44 -13.24 0.33
CA GLY A 559 28.07 -11.94 0.59
C GLY A 559 27.10 -10.74 0.58
N THR A 560 25.96 -10.83 -0.09
CA THR A 560 24.94 -9.76 -0.12
C THR A 560 23.70 -10.06 0.71
N ALA A 561 23.67 -11.16 1.46
CA ALA A 561 22.54 -11.61 2.27
C ALA A 561 22.03 -10.51 3.22
N GLN A 562 22.93 -9.80 3.91
CA GLN A 562 22.57 -8.73 4.85
C GLN A 562 21.95 -7.50 4.15
N ILE A 563 22.36 -7.21 2.90
CA ILE A 563 21.79 -6.12 2.08
C ILE A 563 20.37 -6.52 1.66
N GLU A 564 20.20 -7.75 1.16
CA GLU A 564 18.94 -8.31 0.68
C GLU A 564 17.90 -8.48 1.80
N ASN A 565 18.26 -9.16 2.90
CA ASN A 565 17.45 -9.31 4.10
C ASN A 565 17.15 -7.95 4.78
N GLY A 566 18.00 -6.94 4.56
CA GLY A 566 17.80 -5.58 5.07
C GLY A 566 16.70 -4.78 4.36
N PHE A 567 16.04 -5.29 3.32
CA PHE A 567 14.87 -4.65 2.70
C PHE A 567 13.58 -5.02 3.46
N TYR A 568 13.39 -4.42 4.64
CA TYR A 568 12.23 -4.68 5.51
C TYR A 568 10.88 -4.42 4.83
N SER A 569 10.75 -3.27 4.17
CA SER A 569 9.62 -2.91 3.30
C SER A 569 10.04 -3.10 1.86
N LYS A 570 9.53 -4.14 1.16
CA LYS A 570 10.05 -4.56 -0.15
C LYS A 570 8.99 -4.66 -1.25
N ALA A 571 9.42 -4.39 -2.47
CA ALA A 571 8.77 -4.84 -3.70
C ALA A 571 9.77 -5.70 -4.47
N ILE A 572 9.31 -6.83 -5.03
CA ILE A 572 10.14 -7.84 -5.68
C ILE A 572 9.53 -8.32 -6.99
N ASP A 573 10.38 -8.59 -7.99
CA ASP A 573 9.98 -9.21 -9.25
C ASP A 573 11.12 -10.05 -9.86
N TYR A 574 10.78 -10.97 -10.75
CA TYR A 574 11.71 -11.81 -11.50
C TYR A 574 11.34 -11.80 -12.99
N VAL A 575 12.24 -11.27 -13.83
CA VAL A 575 12.04 -11.10 -15.28
C VAL A 575 13.30 -11.55 -16.01
N ASP A 576 13.14 -12.42 -17.01
CA ASP A 576 14.20 -12.87 -17.94
C ASP A 576 15.52 -13.26 -17.26
N GLY A 577 15.41 -14.11 -16.24
CA GLY A 577 16.55 -14.63 -15.47
C GLY A 577 17.13 -13.66 -14.44
N ARG A 578 16.58 -12.45 -14.31
CA ARG A 578 17.00 -11.43 -13.34
C ARG A 578 16.00 -11.31 -12.20
N PHE A 579 16.50 -11.17 -10.98
CA PHE A 579 15.70 -10.87 -9.80
C PHE A 579 15.94 -9.44 -9.34
N TYR A 580 14.88 -8.73 -8.98
CA TYR A 580 14.92 -7.36 -8.51
C TYR A 580 14.27 -7.27 -7.13
N ILE A 581 14.93 -6.55 -6.22
CA ILE A 581 14.37 -6.13 -4.94
C ILE A 581 14.56 -4.62 -4.79
N SER A 582 13.49 -3.91 -4.41
CA SER A 582 13.54 -2.48 -4.09
C SER A 582 12.82 -2.20 -2.78
N THR A 583 13.17 -1.09 -2.11
CA THR A 583 12.41 -0.64 -0.96
C THR A 583 11.07 -0.04 -1.38
N THR A 584 10.03 -0.23 -0.57
CA THR A 584 8.75 0.49 -0.70
C THR A 584 8.63 1.71 0.22
N ARG A 585 9.56 1.90 1.16
CA ARG A 585 9.61 3.08 2.05
C ARG A 585 11.03 3.41 2.49
N LEU A 586 11.33 4.69 2.62
CA LEU A 586 12.55 5.25 3.20
C LEU A 586 12.30 5.67 4.65
N SER A 587 13.31 5.47 5.50
CA SER A 587 13.26 5.77 6.93
C SER A 587 13.64 7.20 7.28
N GLY A 588 14.28 7.94 6.36
CA GLY A 588 14.65 9.34 6.56
C GLY A 588 15.99 9.53 7.26
N THR A 589 16.97 8.64 7.05
CA THR A 589 18.19 8.69 7.87
C THR A 589 18.97 10.00 7.67
N ALA A 590 19.50 10.55 8.75
CA ALA A 590 20.27 11.79 8.72
C ALA A 590 21.54 11.71 7.83
N LYS A 591 22.03 10.50 7.54
CA LYS A 591 23.14 10.25 6.62
C LYS A 591 22.74 10.38 5.14
N GLY A 592 21.48 10.11 4.80
CA GLY A 592 21.06 9.84 3.43
C GLY A 592 21.39 8.40 3.01
N GLU A 593 21.54 8.17 1.71
CA GLU A 593 22.16 6.96 1.12
C GLU A 593 21.48 5.63 1.50
N GLU A 594 20.17 5.63 1.72
CA GLU A 594 19.39 4.42 2.04
C GLU A 594 19.33 3.43 0.86
N LYS A 595 19.03 2.15 1.11
CA LYS A 595 18.94 1.13 0.05
C LYS A 595 17.74 1.38 -0.87
N LEU A 596 17.96 1.65 -2.15
CA LEU A 596 16.86 1.85 -3.12
C LEU A 596 16.48 0.55 -3.83
N MET A 597 17.41 -0.01 -4.59
CA MET A 597 17.14 -1.12 -5.51
C MET A 597 18.40 -1.94 -5.79
N LEU A 598 18.25 -3.25 -5.89
CA LEU A 598 19.31 -4.23 -6.10
C LEU A 598 18.85 -5.25 -7.15
N ALA A 599 19.72 -5.53 -8.13
CA ALA A 599 19.43 -6.42 -9.25
C ALA A 599 20.45 -7.57 -9.32
N TYR A 600 19.94 -8.79 -9.49
CA TYR A 600 20.71 -10.03 -9.60
C TYR A 600 20.45 -10.73 -10.93
N GLY A 601 21.45 -11.45 -11.46
CA GLY A 601 21.35 -12.20 -12.73
C GLY A 601 22.45 -13.26 -12.87
N LYS A 602 22.50 -13.99 -14.00
CA LYS A 602 23.46 -15.09 -14.17
C LYS A 602 24.85 -14.66 -14.62
#